data_AF-A0AAE3ZI53-F1
#
_entry.id   AF-A0AAE3ZI53-F1
#
_cell.length_a   1.000
_cell.length_b   1.000
_cell.length_c   1.000
_cell.angle_alpha   90.00
_cell.angle_beta   90.00
_cell.angle_gamma   90.00
#
_symmetry.space_group_name_H-M   'P 1'
#
loop_
_entity.id
_entity.type
_entity.pdbx_description
1 polymer ?
#
loop_
_entity_poly.entity_id
_entity_poly.type
_entity_poly.pdbx_seq_one_letter_code
_entity_poly.pdbx_strand_id
1 'polypeptide(L)'
;MMASLEFALGIALLVYSAEKLIGNLVGVSSRWVVSLFLVAVLFTGIEFDDLAYGIVLNVEELQHAALGTVIGTTIAIMGIVLALATTSSNPSPPRLLPATTSRVIAGVLGRSSGRWGFASPRASSSEVVGRG
;
A
#
# COMPACT_ATOMS: atom_id res chain seq x y z
N MET A 1 -8.94 -39.87 3.55
CA MET A 1 -7.75 -40.05 4.40
C MET A 1 -6.49 -39.55 3.71
N MET A 2 -6.13 -40.07 2.53
CA MET A 2 -4.90 -39.66 1.79
C MET A 2 -4.86 -38.16 1.44
N ALA A 3 -5.92 -37.62 0.82
CA ALA A 3 -6.00 -36.19 0.48
C ALA A 3 -5.83 -35.24 1.68
N SER A 4 -6.39 -35.61 2.84
CA SER A 4 -6.28 -34.80 4.06
C SER A 4 -4.86 -34.80 4.62
N LEU A 5 -4.13 -35.92 4.46
CA LEU A 5 -2.72 -36.03 4.86
C LEU A 5 -1.82 -35.24 3.90
N GLU A 6 -2.04 -35.34 2.60
CA GLU A 6 -1.31 -34.58 1.58
C GLU A 6 -1.49 -33.07 1.78
N PHE A 7 -2.72 -32.64 2.07
CA PHE A 7 -3.01 -31.24 2.40
C PHE A 7 -2.29 -30.77 3.66
N ALA A 8 -2.36 -31.53 4.76
CA ALA A 8 -1.68 -31.17 6.00
C ALA A 8 -0.15 -31.14 5.84
N LEU A 9 0.40 -32.10 5.09
CA LEU A 9 1.82 -32.16 4.77
C LEU A 9 2.25 -30.97 3.91
N GLY A 10 1.44 -30.60 2.91
CA GLY A 10 1.68 -29.43 2.07
C GLY A 10 1.73 -28.14 2.88
N ILE A 11 0.78 -27.94 3.80
CA ILE A 11 0.80 -26.78 4.71
C ILE A 11 2.07 -26.78 5.56
N ALA A 12 2.39 -27.91 6.20
CA ALA A 12 3.58 -28.01 7.05
C ALA A 12 4.87 -27.71 6.27
N LEU A 13 4.98 -28.25 5.06
CA LEU A 13 6.12 -28.02 4.17
C LEU A 13 6.21 -26.54 3.74
N LEU A 14 5.08 -25.92 3.40
CA LEU A 14 5.02 -24.53 2.97
C LEU A 14 5.41 -23.57 4.09
N VAL A 15 4.87 -23.77 5.30
CA VAL A 15 5.23 -22.97 6.49
C VAL A 15 6.71 -23.13 6.82
N TYR A 16 7.21 -24.37 6.89
CA TYR A 16 8.63 -24.63 7.14
C TYR A 16 9.54 -23.98 6.11
N SER A 17 9.16 -24.06 4.82
CA SER A 17 9.93 -23.46 3.73
C SER A 17 9.92 -21.94 3.79
N ALA A 18 8.78 -21.33 4.11
CA ALA A 18 8.65 -19.88 4.26
C ALA A 18 9.52 -19.34 5.40
N GLU A 19 9.55 -20.02 6.56
CA GLU A 19 10.41 -19.63 7.68
C GLU A 19 11.89 -19.69 7.31
N LYS A 20 12.31 -20.78 6.65
CA LYS A 20 13.69 -20.92 6.16
C LYS A 20 14.04 -19.91 5.08
N LEU A 21 13.11 -19.61 4.18
CA LEU A 21 13.29 -18.60 3.15
C LEU A 21 13.53 -17.23 3.77
N ILE A 22 12.68 -16.80 4.72
CA ILE A 22 12.86 -15.51 5.41
C ILE A 22 14.21 -15.47 6.13
N GLY A 23 14.58 -16.53 6.85
CA GLY A 23 15.87 -16.61 7.52
C GLY A 23 17.05 -16.47 6.57
N ASN A 24 16.98 -17.10 5.39
CA ASN A 24 17.99 -16.99 4.35
C ASN A 24 18.02 -15.60 3.71
N LEU A 25 16.86 -14.99 3.43
CA LEU A 25 16.77 -13.64 2.89
C LEU A 25 17.43 -12.62 3.82
N VAL A 26 17.13 -12.70 5.13
CA VAL A 26 17.75 -11.86 6.17
C VAL A 26 19.26 -12.11 6.24
N GLY A 27 19.69 -13.37 6.19
CA GLY A 27 21.10 -13.74 6.19
C GLY A 27 21.86 -13.20 4.98
N VAL A 28 21.28 -13.31 3.78
CA VAL A 28 21.88 -12.79 2.54
C VAL A 28 21.94 -11.27 2.57
N SER A 29 20.85 -10.59 2.94
CA SER A 29 20.83 -9.11 3.00
C SER A 29 21.87 -8.56 3.97
N SER A 30 22.05 -9.22 5.12
CA SER A 30 23.04 -8.83 6.12
C SER A 30 24.48 -9.04 5.64
N ARG A 31 24.76 -10.13 4.91
CA ARG A 31 26.12 -10.45 4.44
C ARG A 31 26.55 -9.67 3.21
N TRP A 32 25.60 -9.32 2.32
CA TRP A 32 25.88 -8.67 1.03
C TRP A 32 25.62 -7.15 1.06
N VAL A 33 25.21 -6.59 2.21
CA VAL A 33 24.89 -5.15 2.39
C VAL A 33 23.90 -4.64 1.34
N VAL A 34 22.95 -5.50 0.96
CA VAL A 34 21.85 -5.17 0.04
C VAL A 34 20.55 -5.07 0.82
N SER A 35 19.60 -4.28 0.31
CA SER A 35 18.31 -4.10 0.97
C SER A 35 17.56 -5.43 1.06
N LEU A 36 17.13 -5.81 2.27
CA LEU A 36 16.27 -6.98 2.49
C LEU A 36 15.01 -6.90 1.61
N PHE A 37 14.46 -5.69 1.44
CA PHE A 37 13.31 -5.45 0.57
C PHE A 37 13.58 -5.87 -0.88
N LEU A 38 14.75 -5.50 -1.42
CA LEU A 38 15.11 -5.84 -2.80
C LEU A 38 15.23 -7.35 -2.99
N VAL A 39 15.94 -8.03 -2.08
CA VAL A 39 16.13 -9.48 -2.16
C VAL A 39 14.80 -10.22 -1.97
N ALA A 40 13.96 -9.75 -1.05
CA ALA A 40 12.64 -10.31 -0.81
C ALA A 40 11.74 -10.17 -2.05
N VAL A 41 11.57 -8.97 -2.59
CA VAL A 41 10.72 -8.74 -3.78
C VAL A 41 11.20 -9.53 -4.99
N LEU A 42 12.51 -9.67 -5.19
CA LEU A 42 13.04 -10.48 -6.29
C LEU A 42 12.68 -11.96 -6.13
N PHE A 43 12.80 -12.50 -4.91
CA PHE A 43 12.56 -13.92 -4.67
C PHE A 43 11.07 -14.26 -4.58
N THR A 44 10.27 -13.39 -3.96
CA THR A 44 8.82 -13.56 -3.91
C THR A 44 8.16 -13.23 -5.24
N GLY A 45 8.73 -12.31 -6.03
CA GLY A 45 8.17 -11.91 -7.33
C GLY A 45 8.34 -12.93 -8.45
N ILE A 46 9.14 -13.98 -8.25
CA ILE A 46 9.25 -15.10 -9.22
C ILE A 46 8.11 -16.12 -9.02
N GLU A 47 7.48 -16.16 -7.83
CA GLU A 47 6.33 -17.04 -7.53
C GLU A 47 6.56 -18.49 -7.99
N PHE A 48 7.59 -19.14 -7.42
CA PHE A 48 8.05 -20.48 -7.85
C PHE A 48 6.96 -21.55 -7.82
N ASP A 49 6.03 -21.46 -6.88
CA ASP A 49 4.89 -22.36 -6.75
C ASP A 49 3.88 -22.17 -7.88
N ASP A 50 3.55 -20.93 -8.25
CA ASP A 50 2.71 -20.63 -9.42
C ASP A 50 3.38 -21.03 -10.73
N LEU A 51 4.70 -20.88 -10.84
CA LEU A 51 5.46 -21.33 -12.01
C LEU A 51 5.41 -22.85 -12.15
N ALA A 52 5.64 -23.59 -11.06
CA ALA A 52 5.55 -25.05 -11.06
C ALA A 52 4.13 -25.51 -11.40
N TYR A 53 3.12 -24.89 -10.81
CA TYR A 53 1.72 -25.20 -11.08
C TYR A 53 1.33 -24.87 -12.54
N GLY A 54 1.80 -23.75 -13.07
CA GLY A 54 1.62 -23.37 -14.47
C GLY A 54 2.25 -24.36 -15.46
N ILE A 55 3.41 -24.93 -15.13
CA ILE A 55 4.03 -26.01 -15.92
C ILE A 55 3.14 -27.26 -15.90
N VAL A 56 2.67 -27.68 -14.72
CA VAL A 56 1.78 -28.85 -14.59
C VAL A 56 0.50 -28.66 -15.42
N LEU A 57 -0.14 -27.50 -15.30
CA LEU A 57 -1.34 -27.18 -16.07
C LEU A 57 -1.06 -27.14 -17.58
N ASN A 58 0.12 -26.70 -18.01
CA ASN A 58 0.49 -26.71 -19.42
C ASN A 58 0.67 -28.15 -19.95
N VAL A 59 1.29 -29.04 -19.16
CA VAL A 59 1.45 -30.46 -19.46
C VAL A 59 0.10 -31.18 -19.55
N GLU A 60 -0.87 -30.77 -18.74
CA GLU A 60 -2.25 -31.28 -18.79
C GLU A 60 -3.11 -30.63 -19.89
N GLU A 61 -2.51 -29.84 -20.79
CA GLU A 61 -3.19 -29.12 -21.88
C GLU A 61 -4.21 -28.06 -21.39
N LEU A 62 -4.12 -27.63 -20.13
CA LEU A 62 -4.99 -26.64 -19.48
C LEU A 62 -4.42 -25.22 -19.57
N GLN A 63 -4.04 -24.79 -20.78
CA GLN A 63 -3.35 -23.52 -21.02
C GLN A 63 -4.16 -22.29 -20.58
N HIS A 64 -5.48 -22.32 -20.77
CA HIS A 64 -6.37 -21.25 -20.31
C HIS A 64 -6.44 -21.16 -18.79
N ALA A 65 -6.37 -22.30 -18.09
CA ALA A 65 -6.32 -22.32 -16.64
C ALA A 65 -4.99 -21.74 -16.15
N ALA A 66 -3.86 -22.14 -16.75
CA ALA A 66 -2.53 -21.60 -16.41
C ALA A 66 -2.47 -20.07 -16.54
N LEU A 67 -2.96 -19.53 -17.67
CA LEU A 67 -3.05 -18.08 -17.87
C LEU A 67 -4.01 -17.42 -16.86
N GLY A 68 -5.16 -18.06 -16.60
CA GLY A 68 -6.12 -17.61 -15.60
C GLY A 68 -5.52 -17.57 -14.20
N THR A 69 -4.69 -18.54 -13.84
CA THR A 69 -4.02 -18.60 -12.52
C THR A 69 -3.00 -17.47 -12.38
N VAL A 70 -2.11 -17.27 -13.36
CA VAL A 70 -1.10 -16.21 -13.26
C VAL A 70 -1.73 -14.82 -13.15
N ILE A 71 -2.71 -14.54 -14.01
CA ILE A 71 -3.43 -13.25 -13.98
C ILE A 71 -4.26 -13.13 -12.70
N GLY A 72 -4.93 -14.20 -12.31
CA GLY A 72 -5.75 -14.27 -11.12
C GLY A 72 -4.95 -14.02 -9.85
N THR A 73 -3.84 -14.72 -9.66
CA THR A 73 -2.94 -14.58 -8.50
C THR A 73 -2.36 -13.17 -8.42
N THR A 74 -1.89 -12.62 -9.55
CA THR A 74 -1.36 -11.24 -9.58
C THR A 74 -2.40 -10.21 -9.11
N ILE A 75 -3.63 -10.29 -9.64
CA ILE A 75 -4.72 -9.38 -9.27
C ILE A 75 -5.17 -9.62 -7.83
N ALA A 76 -5.29 -10.88 -7.41
CA ALA A 76 -5.74 -11.27 -6.08
C ALA A 76 -4.76 -10.82 -5.00
N ILE A 77 -3.46 -11.09 -5.17
CA ILE A 77 -2.44 -10.65 -4.21
C ILE A 77 -2.44 -9.13 -4.11
N MET A 78 -2.44 -8.41 -5.24
CA MET A 78 -2.49 -6.95 -5.21
C MET A 78 -3.75 -6.43 -4.51
N GLY A 79 -4.92 -6.96 -4.85
CA GLY A 79 -6.20 -6.55 -4.28
C GLY A 79 -6.32 -6.86 -2.79
N ILE A 80 -5.95 -8.07 -2.37
CA ILE A 80 -6.00 -8.51 -0.97
C ILE A 80 -4.99 -7.72 -0.14
N VAL A 81 -3.76 -7.56 -0.60
CA VAL A 81 -2.73 -6.80 0.12
C VAL A 81 -3.17 -5.35 0.30
N LEU A 82 -3.70 -4.70 -0.74
CA LEU A 82 -4.22 -3.33 -0.64
C LEU A 82 -5.44 -3.24 0.30
N ALA A 83 -6.40 -4.16 0.19
CA ALA A 83 -7.58 -4.18 1.05
C ALA A 83 -7.23 -4.40 2.52
N LEU A 84 -6.27 -5.28 2.81
CA LEU A 84 -5.78 -5.51 4.16
C LEU A 84 -4.97 -4.32 4.68
N ALA A 85 -4.16 -3.69 3.83
CA ALA A 85 -3.40 -2.50 4.21
C ALA A 85 -4.31 -1.34 4.61
N THR A 86 -5.40 -1.09 3.87
CA THR A 86 -6.38 -0.05 4.20
C THR A 86 -7.25 -0.40 5.40
N THR A 87 -7.56 -1.69 5.60
CA THR A 87 -8.34 -2.15 6.76
C THR A 87 -7.51 -2.12 8.05
N SER A 88 -6.24 -2.52 7.98
CA SER A 88 -5.35 -2.57 9.14
C SER A 88 -4.73 -1.22 9.49
N SER A 89 -4.69 -0.27 8.54
CA SER A 89 -4.22 1.08 8.85
C SER A 89 -5.33 1.83 9.57
N ASN A 90 -5.14 2.09 10.87
CA ASN A 90 -5.83 3.18 11.52
C ASN A 90 -5.24 4.48 10.94
N PRO A 91 -5.97 5.25 10.10
CA PRO A 91 -5.42 6.45 9.52
C PRO A 91 -5.16 7.43 10.66
N SER A 92 -3.91 7.52 11.10
CA SER A 92 -3.51 8.57 12.02
C SER A 92 -3.83 9.88 11.31
N PRO A 93 -4.70 10.76 11.88
CA PRO A 93 -4.98 12.03 11.25
C PRO A 93 -3.64 12.73 11.02
N PRO A 94 -3.45 13.39 9.85
CA PRO A 94 -2.21 14.09 9.57
C PRO A 94 -1.91 14.97 10.77
N ARG A 95 -0.75 14.76 11.39
CA ARG A 95 -0.32 15.49 12.59
C ARG A 95 -0.38 16.96 12.21
N LEU A 96 -1.46 17.65 12.59
CA LEU A 96 -1.60 19.07 12.38
C LEU A 96 -0.34 19.66 13.01
N LEU A 97 0.50 20.24 12.16
CA LEU A 97 1.73 20.88 12.60
C LEU A 97 1.37 21.78 13.80
N PRO A 98 2.16 21.77 14.89
CA PRO A 98 1.91 22.66 16.01
C PRO A 98 1.74 24.08 15.43
N ALA A 99 0.76 24.83 15.93
CA ALA A 99 0.36 26.13 15.37
C ALA A 99 1.55 27.08 15.11
N THR A 100 2.66 26.88 15.83
CA THR A 100 3.96 27.51 15.63
C THR A 100 4.51 27.34 14.21
N THR A 101 4.50 26.14 13.63
CA THR A 101 5.02 25.88 12.28
C THR A 101 4.08 26.43 11.19
N SER A 102 2.77 26.36 11.41
CA SER A 102 1.79 27.01 10.52
C SER A 102 1.98 28.53 10.49
N ARG A 103 2.38 29.16 11.61
CA ARG A 103 2.72 30.59 11.66
C ARG A 103 4.04 30.93 10.97
N VAL A 104 5.02 30.02 10.94
CA VAL A 104 6.26 30.21 10.17
C VAL A 104 5.96 30.14 8.67
N ILE A 105 5.20 29.15 8.22
CA ILE A 105 4.81 29.01 6.81
C ILE A 105 3.90 30.17 6.39
N ALA A 106 2.91 30.56 7.21
CA ALA A 106 2.08 31.73 6.95
C ALA A 106 2.87 33.06 7.02
N GLY A 107 3.91 33.14 7.85
CA GLY A 107 4.82 34.29 7.92
C GLY A 107 5.80 34.37 6.74
N VAL A 108 6.15 33.23 6.14
CA VAL A 108 6.97 33.13 4.93
C VAL A 108 6.11 33.40 3.68
N LEU A 109 4.90 32.82 3.58
CA LEU A 109 3.96 33.10 2.49
C LEU A 109 3.35 34.52 2.58
N GLY A 110 3.08 35.01 3.79
CA GLY A 110 2.53 36.35 4.05
C GLY A 110 3.50 37.50 3.78
N ARG A 111 4.78 37.20 3.51
CA ARG A 111 5.78 38.21 3.12
C ARG A 111 5.84 38.45 1.60
N SER A 112 5.07 37.68 0.81
CA SER A 112 5.10 37.68 -0.66
C SER A 112 3.80 38.17 -1.33
N SER A 113 2.88 38.80 -0.62
CA SER A 113 1.68 39.39 -1.25
C SER A 113 1.62 40.89 -1.02
N GLY A 114 2.38 41.63 -1.83
CA GLY A 114 2.03 43.00 -2.13
C GLY A 114 0.60 43.06 -2.69
N ARG A 115 -0.24 43.86 -2.05
CA ARG A 115 -1.37 44.59 -2.66
C ARG A 115 -2.29 43.75 -3.55
N TRP A 116 -3.23 43.02 -2.93
CA TRP A 116 -4.52 42.75 -3.55
C TRP A 116 -5.61 43.38 -2.69
N GLY A 117 -6.05 44.57 -3.12
CA GLY A 117 -7.18 45.27 -2.52
C GLY A 117 -8.46 44.50 -2.79
N PHE A 118 -8.97 43.82 -1.77
CA PHE A 118 -10.38 43.45 -1.72
C PHE A 118 -11.12 44.55 -0.98
N ALA A 119 -11.94 45.30 -1.72
CA ALA A 119 -12.85 46.27 -1.18
C ALA A 119 -13.84 45.59 -0.23
N SER A 120 -13.88 46.04 1.02
CA SER A 120 -14.92 45.68 1.98
C SER A 120 -16.26 46.26 1.52
N PRO A 121 -17.36 45.47 1.43
CA PRO A 121 -18.68 46.03 1.26
C PRO A 121 -19.05 46.83 2.51
N ARG A 122 -19.30 48.14 2.36
CA ARG A 122 -19.92 48.94 3.42
C ARG A 122 -21.34 48.41 3.63
N ALA A 123 -21.61 47.83 4.79
CA ALA A 123 -22.96 47.71 5.31
C ALA A 123 -23.48 49.12 5.61
N SER A 124 -24.29 49.70 4.72
CA SER A 124 -25.02 50.93 5.00
C SER A 124 -26.30 50.58 5.74
N SER A 125 -26.21 50.53 7.07
CA SER A 125 -27.39 50.58 7.93
C SER A 125 -27.94 52.00 7.90
N SER A 126 -28.94 52.25 7.04
CA SER A 126 -29.74 53.47 7.08
C SER A 126 -30.97 53.21 7.94
N GLU A 127 -30.78 53.48 9.23
CA GLU A 127 -31.86 53.83 10.13
C GLU A 127 -32.35 55.26 9.77
N VAL A 128 -33.63 55.53 10.03
CA VAL A 128 -34.28 56.86 10.07
C VAL A 128 -34.77 57.46 8.74
N VAL A 129 -35.99 57.05 8.33
CA VAL A 129 -36.97 57.98 7.74
C VAL A 129 -38.28 57.83 8.50
N GLY A 130 -38.45 58.69 9.51
CA GLY A 130 -39.76 59.09 9.98
C GLY A 130 -40.24 60.27 9.15
N ARG A 131 -41.44 60.16 8.56
CA ARG A 131 -42.39 61.24 8.27
C ARG A 131 -43.64 60.65 7.59
N GLY A 132 -44.77 60.81 8.26
CA GLY A 132 -46.11 60.37 7.83
C GLY A 132 -47.00 60.28 9.05
#